data_AF-A0A8D8LCU7-F1
#
_entry.id   AF-A0A8D8LCU7-F1
#
_cell.length_a   1.000
_cell.length_b   1.000
_cell.length_c   1.000
_cell.angle_alpha   90.00
_cell.angle_beta   90.00
_cell.angle_gamma   90.00
#
_symmetry.space_group_name_H-M   'P 1'
#
loop_
_entity.id
_entity.type
_entity.pdbx_description
1 polymer ?
#
loop_
_entity_poly.entity_id
_entity_poly.type
_entity_poly.pdbx_seq_one_letter_code
_entity_poly.pdbx_strand_id
1 'polypeptide(L)'
;MDIVHLVSSQCIIVLLILGRIIDCAFTLGYNNKYDKLIEAVRDATNSGIKAAGIDVALCEIGAAIQEGMESYEVERAYPSPLENNRRQYEPFSSKVGFIRK
;
A
#
# COMPACT_ATOMS: atom_id res chain seq x y z
N MET A 1 22.91 -15.48 4.20
CA MET A 1 21.96 -16.49 3.66
C MET A 1 20.63 -16.23 4.34
N ASP A 2 19.98 -15.18 3.83
CA ASP A 2 19.15 -14.29 4.60
C ASP A 2 17.69 -14.73 4.53
N ILE A 3 17.19 -15.26 5.65
CA ILE A 3 15.79 -15.69 5.85
C ILE A 3 14.79 -14.51 5.88
N VAL A 4 15.22 -13.29 5.61
CA VAL A 4 14.36 -12.08 5.67
C VAL A 4 13.64 -11.78 4.34
N HIS A 5 13.88 -12.54 3.26
CA HIS A 5 13.56 -12.09 1.90
C HIS A 5 12.23 -12.52 1.25
N LEU A 6 11.25 -13.07 1.97
CA LEU A 6 10.00 -13.53 1.33
C LEU A 6 8.74 -13.30 2.18
N VAL A 7 8.43 -12.04 2.53
CA VAL A 7 7.28 -11.77 3.42
C VAL A 7 6.03 -11.18 2.74
N SER A 8 6.11 -10.79 1.47
CA SER A 8 4.94 -10.55 0.61
C SER A 8 5.41 -10.39 -0.84
N SER A 9 4.89 -11.20 -1.76
CA SER A 9 5.20 -11.02 -3.17
C SER A 9 4.19 -10.04 -3.77
N GLN A 10 4.67 -8.89 -4.25
CA GLN A 10 3.88 -8.03 -5.12
C GLN A 10 3.99 -8.58 -6.55
N CYS A 11 2.86 -8.93 -7.14
CA CYS A 11 2.77 -9.45 -8.49
C CYS A 11 2.15 -8.38 -9.39
N ILE A 12 2.88 -7.96 -10.42
CA ILE A 12 2.40 -7.06 -11.47
C ILE A 12 2.13 -7.93 -12.70
N ILE A 13 0.99 -7.71 -13.33
CA ILE A 13 0.56 -8.37 -14.57
C ILE A 13 0.35 -7.27 -15.60
N VAL A 14 1.04 -7.40 -16.72
CA VAL A 14 0.86 -6.54 -17.89
C VAL A 14 0.35 -7.37 -19.06
N LEU A 15 -0.76 -6.96 -19.67
CA LEU A 15 -1.34 -7.60 -20.85
C LEU A 15 -1.39 -6.63 -22.03
N LEU A 16 -1.11 -7.14 -23.24
CA LEU A 16 -1.15 -6.38 -24.50
C LEU A 16 -2.14 -7.02 -25.48
N ILE A 17 -3.16 -6.28 -25.89
CA ILE A 17 -4.13 -6.70 -26.92
C ILE A 17 -4.35 -5.55 -27.89
N LEU A 18 -4.15 -5.79 -29.20
CA LEU A 18 -4.40 -4.81 -30.27
C LEU A 18 -3.76 -3.42 -30.00
N GLY A 19 -2.57 -3.40 -29.41
CA GLY A 19 -1.85 -2.16 -29.07
C GLY A 19 -2.29 -1.46 -27.79
N ARG A 20 -3.22 -2.03 -27.01
CA ARG A 20 -3.66 -1.51 -25.71
C ARG A 20 -2.98 -2.26 -24.57
N ILE A 21 -2.39 -1.51 -23.63
CA ILE A 21 -1.73 -2.05 -22.44
C ILE A 21 -2.72 -2.03 -21.28
N ILE A 22 -2.82 -3.16 -20.58
CA ILE A 22 -3.54 -3.28 -19.31
C ILE A 22 -2.48 -3.55 -18.24
N ASP A 23 -2.38 -2.64 -17.26
CA ASP A 23 -1.47 -2.75 -16.13
C ASP A 23 -2.27 -2.98 -14.85
N CYS A 24 -1.98 -4.06 -14.14
CA CYS A 24 -2.68 -4.48 -12.93
C CYS A 24 -1.70 -5.11 -11.95
N ALA A 25 -1.85 -4.86 -10.65
CA ALA A 25 -1.01 -5.45 -9.62
C ALA A 25 -1.84 -5.96 -8.45
N PHE A 26 -1.34 -7.02 -7.78
CA PHE A 26 -1.91 -7.51 -6.53
C PHE A 26 -0.81 -7.97 -5.58
N THR A 27 -1.09 -7.94 -4.28
CA THR A 27 -0.17 -8.41 -3.23
C THR A 27 -0.65 -9.75 -2.70
N LEU A 28 0.25 -10.74 -2.69
CA LEU A 28 0.00 -12.03 -2.05
C LEU A 28 0.77 -12.08 -0.72
N GLY A 29 0.01 -12.12 0.38
CA GLY A 29 0.54 -12.37 1.73
C GLY A 29 0.35 -13.84 2.09
N TYR A 30 1.42 -14.49 2.54
CA TYR A 30 1.37 -15.86 3.08
C TYR A 30 1.18 -15.90 4.59
N ASN A 31 1.25 -14.74 5.26
CA ASN A 31 1.17 -14.62 6.70
C ASN A 31 0.06 -13.63 7.07
N ASN A 32 -0.85 -14.04 7.95
CA ASN A 32 -2.02 -13.27 8.37
C ASN A 32 -1.66 -11.91 9.03
N LYS A 33 -0.40 -11.70 9.43
CA LYS A 33 0.10 -10.41 9.92
C LYS A 33 -0.04 -9.28 8.90
N TYR A 34 -0.07 -9.59 7.60
CA TYR A 34 -0.14 -8.59 6.53
C TYR A 34 -1.56 -8.37 6.01
N ASP A 35 -2.55 -9.11 6.49
CA ASP A 35 -3.92 -9.04 5.95
C ASP A 35 -4.50 -7.62 6.11
N LYS A 36 -4.31 -7.00 7.29
CA LYS A 36 -4.74 -5.62 7.54
C LYS A 36 -4.04 -4.61 6.63
N LEU A 37 -2.77 -4.86 6.28
CA LEU A 37 -2.03 -4.00 5.36
C LEU A 37 -2.55 -4.15 3.93
N ILE A 38 -2.82 -5.38 3.49
CA ILE A 38 -3.35 -5.66 2.15
C ILE A 38 -4.77 -5.09 2.02
N GLU A 39 -5.58 -5.18 3.07
CA GLU A 39 -6.92 -4.59 3.15
C GLU A 39 -6.86 -3.06 3.06
N ALA A 40 -5.98 -2.41 3.83
CA ALA A 40 -5.79 -0.96 3.79
C ALA A 40 -5.40 -0.46 2.39
N VAL A 41 -4.41 -1.09 1.75
CA VAL A 41 -3.96 -0.72 0.40
C VAL A 41 -5.06 -0.95 -0.62
N ARG A 42 -5.84 -2.04 -0.49
CA ARG A 42 -6.97 -2.33 -1.37
C ARG A 42 -8.05 -1.27 -1.25
N ASP A 43 -8.40 -0.87 -0.05
CA ASP A 43 -9.43 0.12 0.20
C ASP A 43 -9.00 1.51 -0.29
N ALA A 44 -7.77 1.93 0.00
CA ALA A 44 -7.19 3.17 -0.52
C ALA A 44 -7.16 3.19 -2.07
N THR A 45 -6.81 2.08 -2.71
CA THR A 45 -6.83 1.95 -4.18
C THR A 45 -8.26 2.09 -4.73
N ASN A 46 -9.24 1.44 -4.09
CA ASN A 46 -10.64 1.56 -4.47
C ASN A 46 -11.19 2.98 -4.30
N SER A 47 -10.79 3.68 -3.24
CA SER A 47 -11.12 5.10 -3.04
C SER A 47 -10.53 5.98 -4.13
N GLY A 48 -9.27 5.74 -4.53
CA GLY A 48 -8.64 6.42 -5.66
C GLY A 48 -9.38 6.19 -6.99
N ILE A 49 -9.79 4.95 -7.27
CA ILE A 49 -10.56 4.61 -8.49
C ILE A 49 -11.94 5.30 -8.47
N LYS A 50 -12.61 5.38 -7.32
CA LYS A 50 -13.91 6.06 -7.18
C LYS A 50 -13.80 7.58 -7.33
N ALA A 51 -12.69 8.16 -6.85
CA ALA A 51 -12.43 9.59 -6.95
C ALA A 51 -11.97 10.01 -8.36
N ALA A 52 -11.43 9.08 -9.16
CA ALA A 52 -10.98 9.36 -10.51
C ALA A 52 -12.17 9.68 -11.44
N GLY A 53 -12.08 10.81 -12.15
CA GLY A 53 -13.10 11.26 -13.09
C GLY A 53 -12.54 12.30 -14.06
N ILE A 54 -13.31 12.60 -15.11
CA ILE A 54 -13.00 13.70 -16.04
C ILE A 54 -13.03 15.02 -15.24
N ASP A 55 -12.04 15.89 -15.48
CA ASP A 55 -11.88 17.20 -14.84
C ASP A 55 -11.64 17.21 -13.31
N VAL A 56 -11.24 16.08 -12.72
CA VAL A 56 -10.84 16.01 -11.30
C VAL A 56 -9.35 16.33 -11.12
N ALA A 57 -9.00 17.11 -10.10
CA ALA A 57 -7.61 17.42 -9.80
C ALA A 57 -6.88 16.22 -9.17
N LEU A 58 -5.66 15.92 -9.66
CA LEU A 58 -4.83 14.82 -9.12
C LEU A 58 -4.57 14.94 -7.61
N CYS A 59 -4.51 16.17 -7.09
CA CYS A 59 -4.34 16.42 -5.66
C CYS A 59 -5.52 15.91 -4.82
N GLU A 60 -6.75 15.99 -5.34
CA GLU A 60 -7.96 15.54 -4.65
C GLU A 60 -8.03 14.01 -4.61
N ILE A 61 -7.64 13.36 -5.72
CA ILE A 61 -7.51 11.90 -5.78
C ILE A 61 -6.41 11.42 -4.81
N GLY A 62 -5.27 12.11 -4.78
CA GLY A 62 -4.19 11.82 -3.83
C GLY A 62 -4.62 11.97 -2.37
N ALA A 63 -5.40 13.01 -2.05
CA ALA A 63 -5.96 13.21 -0.73
C ALA A 63 -6.91 12.08 -0.31
N ALA A 64 -7.81 11.66 -1.20
CA ALA A 64 -8.74 10.54 -0.94
C ALA A 64 -8.01 9.20 -0.73
N ILE A 65 -6.95 8.95 -1.51
CA ILE A 65 -6.10 7.75 -1.33
C ILE A 65 -5.37 7.83 0.02
N GLN A 66 -4.82 9.00 0.35
CA GLN A 66 -4.08 9.20 1.60
C GLN A 66 -4.99 9.03 2.83
N GLU A 67 -6.21 9.56 2.79
CA GLU A 67 -7.21 9.37 3.84
C GLU A 67 -7.53 7.88 4.03
N GLY A 68 -7.78 7.16 2.94
CA GLY A 68 -8.00 5.72 2.99
C GLY A 68 -6.81 4.98 3.60
N MET A 69 -5.59 5.38 3.27
CA MET A 69 -4.36 4.73 3.74
C MET A 69 -4.01 5.05 5.21
N GLU A 70 -4.29 6.26 5.68
CA GLU A 70 -3.99 6.72 7.05
C GLU A 70 -5.02 6.24 8.07
N SER A 71 -6.22 5.82 7.63
CA SER A 71 -7.28 5.32 8.51
C SER A 71 -6.98 3.97 9.16
N TYR A 72 -6.01 3.21 8.65
CA TYR A 72 -5.67 1.88 9.15
C TYR A 72 -4.43 1.91 10.04
N GLU A 73 -4.57 1.38 11.26
CA GLU A 73 -3.43 1.08 12.14
C GLU A 73 -2.96 -0.37 11.90
N VAL A 74 -1.67 -0.52 11.58
CA VAL A 74 -1.06 -1.84 11.34
C VAL A 74 0.08 -2.08 12.32
N GLU A 75 0.06 -3.24 12.99
CA GLU A 75 1.15 -3.67 13.86
C GLU A 75 2.40 -3.98 13.02
N ARG A 76 3.56 -3.46 13.44
CA ARG A 76 4.82 -3.62 12.68
C ARG A 76 5.21 -5.08 12.54
N ALA A 77 5.40 -5.52 11.29
CA ALA A 77 5.99 -6.82 11.00
C ALA A 77 7.54 -6.83 11.02
N TYR A 78 8.18 -5.67 10.94
CA TYR A 78 9.64 -5.52 10.95
C TYR A 78 10.13 -4.71 12.15
N PRO A 79 11.04 -5.24 12.99
CA PRO A 79 11.72 -4.44 14.00
C PRO A 79 12.62 -3.42 13.28
N SER A 80 12.60 -2.16 13.72
CA SER A 80 13.66 -1.22 13.35
C SER A 80 14.92 -1.67 14.09
N PRO A 81 16.12 -1.42 13.56
CA PRO A 81 17.37 -1.77 14.25
C PRO A 81 17.53 -1.20 15.68
N LEU A 82 16.60 -0.36 16.18
CA LEU A 82 16.75 0.38 17.43
C LEU A 82 15.64 0.25 18.50
N GLU A 83 14.61 -0.59 18.37
CA GLU A 83 13.54 -0.58 19.42
C GLU A 83 13.08 -1.97 19.87
N ASN A 84 13.80 -2.50 20.87
CA ASN A 84 13.28 -3.51 21.78
C ASN A 84 12.38 -2.83 22.83
N ASN A 85 11.11 -3.24 22.91
CA ASN A 85 10.14 -3.00 24.01
C ASN A 85 9.12 -1.85 23.92
N ARG A 86 8.52 -1.59 22.76
CA ARG A 86 7.17 -0.99 22.72
C ARG A 86 6.36 -1.64 21.60
N ARG A 87 5.12 -2.06 21.85
CA ARG A 87 4.18 -2.40 20.76
C ARG A 87 3.94 -1.10 19.99
N GLN A 88 4.71 -0.90 18.92
CA GLN A 88 4.69 0.32 18.12
C GLN A 88 3.65 0.19 17.02
N TYR A 89 2.49 0.77 17.27
CA TYR A 89 1.57 1.19 16.22
C TYR A 89 2.17 2.47 15.63
N GLU A 90 2.53 2.43 14.35
CA GLU A 90 3.07 3.59 13.63
C GLU A 90 2.07 3.96 12.54
N PRO A 91 1.69 5.25 12.40
CA PRO A 91 0.81 5.68 11.33
C PRO A 91 1.47 5.37 9.98
N PHE A 92 0.68 4.85 9.04
CA PHE A 92 1.21 4.39 7.74
C PHE A 92 1.94 5.50 6.96
N SER A 93 1.60 6.77 7.23
CA SER A 93 2.26 7.97 6.66
C SER A 93 3.77 8.05 6.93
N SER A 94 4.33 7.38 7.95
CA SER A 94 5.78 7.44 8.22
C SER A 94 6.61 6.49 7.34
N LYS A 95 5.96 5.65 6.51
CA LYS A 95 6.63 4.56 5.77
C LYS A 95 6.57 4.67 4.25
N VAL A 96 5.66 5.46 3.70
CA VAL A 96 5.67 5.78 2.27
C VAL A 96 6.37 7.12 2.15
N GLY A 97 7.58 7.13 1.56
CA GLY A 97 8.27 8.37 1.19
C GLY A 97 7.50 9.12 0.10
N PHE A 98 6.32 9.62 0.42
CA PHE A 98 5.69 10.68 -0.33
C PHE A 98 6.40 11.97 0.07
N ILE A 99 7.08 12.58 -0.90
CA ILE A 99 7.70 13.89 -0.76
C ILE A 99 6.58 14.88 -0.41
N ARG A 100 6.33 15.09 0.89
CA ARG A 100 5.71 16.31 1.39
C ARG A 100 6.76 17.40 1.14
N LYS A 101 6.56 18.19 0.07
CA LYS A 101 7.36 19.40 -0.18
C LYS A 101 7.26 20.35 1.00
#